data_AF-A0A936GGS9-F1
#
_entry.id   AF-A0A936GGS9-F1
#
_cell.length_a   1.000
_cell.length_b   1.000
_cell.length_c   1.000
_cell.angle_alpha   90.00
_cell.angle_beta   90.00
_cell.angle_gamma   90.00
#
_symmetry.space_group_name_H-M   'P 1'
#
loop_
_entity.id
_entity.type
_entity.pdbx_description
1 polymer ?
#
loop_
_entity_poly.entity_id
_entity_poly.type
_entity_poly.pdbx_seq_one_letter_code
_entity_poly.pdbx_strand_id
1 'polypeptide(L)'
;MPLLLISQTGINVPGGPPTLESTAQFEIQSTDKGLLIPRLSDAQMTGIGAAGLADQGLLIYNIDHNSFYYYDGTAWAKLVELV
;
A
#
# COMPACT_ATOMS: atom_id res chain seq x y z
N MET A 1 2.15 -20.47 -31.23
CA MET A 1 0.92 -20.19 -30.44
C MET A 1 1.32 -19.25 -29.32
N PRO A 2 0.78 -18.03 -29.20
CA PRO A 2 1.16 -17.14 -28.12
C PRO A 2 0.39 -17.55 -26.86
N LEU A 3 1.11 -17.74 -25.76
CA LEU A 3 0.50 -17.83 -24.44
C LEU A 3 0.85 -16.54 -23.70
N LEU A 4 -0.05 -15.56 -23.73
CA LEU A 4 -0.05 -14.52 -22.71
C LEU A 4 -0.68 -15.13 -21.46
N LEU A 5 0.15 -15.56 -20.52
CA LEU A 5 -0.30 -15.83 -19.15
C LEU A 5 -0.15 -14.55 -18.34
N ILE A 6 -1.29 -14.06 -17.86
CA ILE A 6 -1.43 -12.95 -16.92
C ILE A 6 -0.68 -13.22 -15.60
N SER A 7 -0.18 -12.13 -15.02
CA SER A 7 0.75 -11.98 -13.89
C SER A 7 0.62 -12.99 -12.73
N GLN A 8 1.79 -13.49 -12.27
CA GLN A 8 1.94 -14.08 -10.94
C GLN A 8 1.67 -13.01 -9.88
N THR A 9 0.70 -13.23 -8.99
CA THR A 9 0.61 -12.49 -7.72
C THR A 9 0.85 -13.46 -6.57
N GLY A 10 2.13 -13.77 -6.38
CA GLY A 10 2.66 -14.40 -5.20
C GLY A 10 4.06 -13.86 -4.99
N ILE A 11 4.21 -12.83 -4.14
CA ILE A 11 5.55 -12.38 -3.73
C ILE A 11 6.01 -13.34 -2.63
N ASN A 12 6.54 -14.49 -3.05
CA ASN A 12 7.29 -15.35 -2.15
C ASN A 12 8.77 -14.95 -2.24
N VAL A 13 9.31 -14.39 -1.16
CA VAL A 13 10.74 -14.07 -1.02
C VAL A 13 11.45 -15.35 -0.57
N PRO A 14 12.64 -15.69 -1.10
CA PRO A 14 13.33 -16.90 -0.69
C PRO A 14 13.53 -16.96 0.84
N GLY A 15 12.93 -17.94 1.52
CA GLY A 15 13.14 -18.22 2.95
C GLY A 15 11.94 -17.99 3.89
N GLY A 16 10.76 -17.60 3.40
CA GLY A 16 9.54 -17.45 4.22
C GLY A 16 8.86 -18.77 4.62
N PRO A 17 8.04 -18.80 5.70
CA PRO A 17 7.18 -19.93 6.06
C PRO A 17 6.35 -20.46 4.88
N PRO A 18 6.05 -21.77 4.83
CA PRO A 18 5.40 -22.39 3.67
C PRO A 18 3.89 -22.10 3.53
N THR A 19 3.29 -21.32 4.43
CA THR A 19 1.84 -21.11 4.48
C THR A 19 1.49 -19.63 4.42
N LEU A 20 0.89 -19.23 3.29
CA LEU A 20 0.21 -17.95 3.12
C LEU A 20 -1.27 -18.12 3.47
N GLU A 21 -1.91 -17.04 3.90
CA GLU A 21 -3.33 -16.99 4.23
C GLU A 21 -4.19 -17.16 2.97
N SER A 22 -5.09 -18.15 2.98
CA SER A 22 -5.91 -18.48 1.80
C SER A 22 -6.90 -17.38 1.40
N THR A 23 -7.15 -16.43 2.29
CA THR A 23 -8.06 -15.30 2.06
C THR A 23 -7.35 -14.04 1.57
N ALA A 24 -6.01 -14.00 1.60
CA ALA A 24 -5.25 -12.84 1.21
C ALA A 24 -4.93 -12.88 -0.29
N GLN A 25 -5.29 -11.83 -1.03
CA GLN A 25 -4.81 -11.64 -2.40
C GLN A 25 -3.34 -11.16 -2.43
N PHE A 26 -2.86 -10.59 -1.32
CA PHE A 26 -1.49 -10.13 -1.17
C PHE A 26 -1.04 -10.24 0.28
N GLU A 27 0.06 -10.96 0.51
CA GLU A 27 0.69 -11.13 1.82
C GLU A 27 2.20 -10.96 1.69
N ILE A 28 2.81 -10.22 2.62
CA ILE A 28 4.27 -10.06 2.73
C ILE A 28 4.69 -10.63 4.08
N GLN A 29 5.46 -11.71 4.07
CA GLN A 29 6.12 -12.26 5.26
C GLN A 29 7.63 -11.95 5.21
N SER A 30 8.14 -11.22 6.21
CA SER A 30 9.58 -11.00 6.39
C SER A 30 9.89 -10.78 7.87
N THR A 31 11.03 -11.30 8.33
CA THR A 31 11.52 -11.12 9.69
C THR A 31 12.50 -9.93 9.83
N ASP A 32 12.96 -9.38 8.71
CA ASP A 32 14.07 -8.42 8.66
C ASP A 32 13.90 -7.29 7.61
N LYS A 33 12.76 -7.26 6.91
CA LYS A 33 12.40 -6.25 5.91
C LYS A 33 10.95 -5.81 6.11
N GLY A 34 10.66 -4.58 5.68
CA GLY A 34 9.32 -4.01 5.70
C GLY A 34 8.89 -3.56 4.31
N LEU A 35 7.62 -3.12 4.21
CA LEU A 35 7.08 -2.52 3.00
C LEU A 35 7.35 -1.01 3.01
N LEU A 36 8.08 -0.51 2.00
CA LEU A 36 8.27 0.92 1.81
C LEU A 36 7.13 1.50 0.96
N ILE A 37 6.20 2.19 1.63
CA ILE A 37 5.09 2.91 1.01
C ILE A 37 5.60 4.24 0.41
N PRO A 38 4.97 4.80 -0.66
CA PRO A 38 5.32 6.11 -1.20
C PRO A 38 5.42 7.19 -0.13
N ARG A 39 6.55 7.91 -0.15
CA ARG A 39 6.86 9.02 0.76
C ARG A 39 6.66 10.32 0.02
N LEU A 40 5.67 11.10 0.43
CA LEU A 40 5.22 12.30 -0.27
C LEU A 40 5.14 13.50 0.68
N SER A 41 5.43 14.69 0.18
CA SER A 41 5.06 15.94 0.84
C SER A 41 3.56 16.21 0.72
N ASP A 42 3.02 17.18 1.46
CA ASP A 42 1.63 17.63 1.35
C ASP A 42 1.27 18.04 -0.08
N ALA A 43 2.17 18.76 -0.74
CA ALA A 43 1.99 19.20 -2.12
C ALA A 43 1.95 18.02 -3.10
N GLN A 44 2.77 16.99 -2.87
CA GLN A 44 2.77 15.78 -3.69
C GLN A 44 1.55 14.90 -3.41
N MET A 45 1.14 14.77 -2.15
CA MET A 45 -0.07 14.03 -1.72
C MET A 45 -1.33 14.64 -2.33
N THR A 46 -1.50 15.95 -2.24
CA THR A 46 -2.62 16.68 -2.86
C THR A 46 -2.55 16.64 -4.39
N GLY A 47 -1.34 16.59 -4.94
CA GLY A 47 -1.07 16.47 -6.37
C GLY A 47 -1.35 15.09 -6.99
N ILE A 48 -1.61 14.03 -6.20
CA ILE A 48 -1.99 12.70 -6.73
C ILE A 48 -3.26 12.79 -7.60
N GLY A 49 -4.10 13.80 -7.39
CA GLY A 49 -5.36 13.94 -8.13
C GLY A 49 -6.37 12.84 -7.80
N ALA A 50 -6.23 12.21 -6.63
CA ALA A 50 -7.17 11.20 -6.14
C ALA A 50 -8.60 11.77 -6.21
N ALA A 51 -9.47 11.08 -6.95
CA ALA A 51 -10.77 11.59 -7.36
C ALA A 51 -11.87 10.58 -7.01
N GLY A 52 -12.31 10.62 -5.76
CA GLY A 52 -13.50 9.89 -5.33
C GLY A 52 -13.24 8.42 -4.96
N LEU A 53 -14.31 7.62 -4.97
CA LEU A 53 -14.32 6.27 -4.41
C LEU A 53 -13.38 5.26 -5.11
N ALA A 54 -12.96 5.53 -6.34
CA ALA A 54 -12.04 4.64 -7.07
C ALA A 54 -10.63 4.59 -6.44
N ASP A 55 -10.24 5.68 -5.76
CA ASP A 55 -8.95 5.82 -5.09
C ASP A 55 -9.05 5.62 -3.57
N GLN A 56 -10.22 5.22 -3.07
CA GLN A 56 -10.43 4.92 -1.65
C GLN A 56 -9.50 3.79 -1.21
N GLY A 57 -8.81 3.99 -0.09
CA GLY A 57 -7.87 3.02 0.48
C GLY A 57 -6.43 3.18 -0.02
N LEU A 58 -6.11 4.18 -0.85
CA LEU A 58 -4.72 4.54 -1.11
C LEU A 58 -4.00 4.87 0.21
N LEU A 59 -2.83 4.27 0.42
CA LEU A 59 -1.99 4.48 1.59
C LEU A 59 -0.70 5.18 1.20
N ILE A 60 -0.34 6.23 1.93
CA ILE A 60 0.92 6.94 1.76
C ILE A 60 1.57 7.27 3.10
N TYR A 61 2.86 7.59 3.08
CA TYR A 61 3.54 8.22 4.21
C TYR A 61 3.81 9.70 3.88
N ASN A 62 3.24 10.60 4.67
CA ASN A 62 3.46 12.02 4.54
C ASN A 62 4.72 12.44 5.29
N ILE A 63 5.72 13.00 4.58
CA ILE A 63 7.01 13.36 5.16
C ILE A 63 6.98 14.69 5.92
N ASP A 64 6.06 15.59 5.59
CA ASP A 64 5.93 16.89 6.27
C ASP A 64 5.29 16.69 7.66
N HIS A 65 4.39 15.72 7.77
CA HIS A 65 3.67 15.39 9.01
C HIS A 65 4.20 14.14 9.71
N ASN A 66 5.24 13.51 9.15
CA ASN A 66 5.85 12.25 9.61
C ASN A 66 4.82 11.16 9.97
N SER A 67 3.75 11.05 9.18
CA SER A 67 2.58 10.23 9.53
C SER A 67 2.01 9.49 8.33
N PHE A 68 1.35 8.37 8.57
CA PHE A 68 0.61 7.67 7.54
C PHE A 68 -0.72 8.38 7.25
N TYR A 69 -1.07 8.43 5.97
CA TYR A 69 -2.34 8.95 5.48
C TYR A 69 -3.00 7.91 4.58
N TYR A 70 -4.32 7.78 4.69
CA TYR A 70 -5.12 7.03 3.74
C TYR A 70 -6.14 7.93 3.06
N TYR A 71 -6.49 7.66 1.81
CA TYR A 71 -7.57 8.36 1.15
C TYR A 71 -8.91 7.70 1.50
N ASP A 72 -9.82 8.43 2.13
CA ASP A 72 -11.11 7.90 2.59
C ASP A 72 -12.18 7.85 1.48
N GLY A 73 -11.82 8.23 0.25
CA GLY A 73 -12.72 8.38 -0.89
C GLY A 73 -13.20 9.82 -1.11
N THR A 74 -12.87 10.74 -0.20
CA THR A 74 -13.16 12.17 -0.30
C THR A 74 -11.94 13.03 0.04
N ALA A 75 -11.18 12.68 1.08
CA ALA A 75 -10.03 13.41 1.58
C ALA A 75 -8.93 12.48 2.09
N TRP A 76 -7.73 13.04 2.25
CA TRP A 76 -6.63 12.37 2.93
C TRP A 76 -6.83 12.45 4.45
N ALA A 77 -7.05 11.28 5.07
CA ALA A 77 -7.21 11.12 6.51
C ALA A 77 -5.93 10.57 7.13
N LYS A 78 -5.54 11.13 8.28
CA LYS A 78 -4.37 10.68 9.04
C LYS A 78 -4.70 9.36 9.76
N LEU A 79 -3.82 8.37 9.67
CA LEU A 79 -4.01 7.05 10.28
C LEU A 79 -3.74 7.00 11.79
N VAL A 80 -3.02 7.99 12.32
CA VAL A 80 -2.75 8.12 13.75
C VAL A 80 -3.33 9.43 14.26
N GLU A 81 -4.35 9.31 15.09
CA GLU A 81 -4.73 10.30 16.09
C GLU A 81 -4.42 9.66 17.44
N LEU A 82 -3.26 10.00 18.03
CA LEU A 82 -2.99 9.64 19.42
C LEU A 82 -3.74 10.65 20.29
N VAL A 83 -4.79 10.19 20.96
CA VAL A 83 -5.33 10.85 22.16
C VAL A 83 -4.47 10.47 23.35
#